data_AF-A0A7W2TYM5-F1
#
_entry.id   AF-A0A7W2TYM5-F1
#
_cell.length_a   1.000
_cell.length_b   1.000
_cell.length_c   1.000
_cell.angle_alpha   90.00
_cell.angle_beta   90.00
_cell.angle_gamma   90.00
#
_symmetry.space_group_name_H-M   'P 1'
#
loop_
_entity.id
_entity.type
_entity.pdbx_description
1 polymer ?
#
loop_
_entity_poly.entity_id
_entity_poly.type
_entity_poly.pdbx_seq_one_letter_code
_entity_poly.pdbx_strand_id
1 'polypeptide(L)'
;DDATRDVSDWLKCEYMQDHVGDTFTGVISTVTNFGLFVRLADLHIEGLVHITSLGHDYYHFDDVRMCLTGENTGAKYHIGDTVEVQVAAVNLDEKKIDLALAGANAVIKRAKPQTKSKSSDKHKRGKRSAGQSASEDAKASFDEKAQPAKKPAKAGDKTTTKAKKRKARKKRPGKNARKAVD
;
A
#
# COMPACT_ATOMS: atom_id res chain seq x y z
N ASP A 1 -18.23 -33.78 13.10
CA ASP A 1 -18.11 -32.84 11.98
C ASP A 1 -17.03 -33.27 11.00
N ASP A 2 -15.82 -33.55 11.50
CA ASP A 2 -14.66 -34.11 10.76
C ASP A 2 -15.01 -35.00 9.55
N ALA A 3 -15.69 -36.13 9.78
CA ALA A 3 -16.06 -37.06 8.71
C ALA A 3 -16.91 -36.46 7.57
N THR A 4 -17.79 -35.50 7.87
CA THR A 4 -18.59 -34.79 6.84
C THR A 4 -17.72 -33.85 6.02
N ARG A 5 -16.73 -33.22 6.67
CA ARG A 5 -15.76 -32.33 6.02
C ARG A 5 -14.80 -33.12 5.13
N ASP A 6 -14.30 -34.25 5.59
CA ASP A 6 -13.41 -35.15 4.83
C ASP A 6 -14.02 -35.65 3.52
N VAL A 7 -15.32 -35.99 3.54
CA VAL A 7 -16.08 -36.37 2.34
C VAL A 7 -16.29 -35.16 1.43
N SER A 8 -16.62 -33.99 2.02
CA SER A 8 -16.81 -32.75 1.26
C SER A 8 -15.54 -32.31 0.54
N ASP A 9 -14.38 -32.42 1.19
CA ASP A 9 -13.09 -32.01 0.65
C ASP A 9 -12.58 -33.02 -0.40
N TRP A 10 -12.89 -34.31 -0.26
CA TRP A 10 -12.68 -35.31 -1.31
C TRP A 10 -13.53 -35.03 -2.57
N LEU A 11 -14.84 -34.79 -2.40
CA LEU A 11 -15.76 -34.47 -3.51
C LEU A 11 -15.34 -33.22 -4.29
N LYS A 12 -14.83 -32.20 -3.59
CA LYS A 12 -14.27 -30.98 -4.20
C LYS A 12 -13.02 -31.28 -5.04
N CYS A 13 -12.13 -32.14 -4.55
CA CYS A 13 -10.93 -32.51 -5.30
C CYS A 13 -11.28 -33.35 -6.54
N GLU A 14 -12.20 -34.31 -6.41
CA GLU A 14 -12.71 -35.09 -7.55
C GLU A 14 -13.30 -34.18 -8.64
N TYR A 15 -14.19 -33.25 -8.26
CA TYR A 15 -14.75 -32.26 -9.19
C TYR A 15 -13.66 -31.40 -9.88
N MET A 16 -12.62 -30.99 -9.16
CA MET A 16 -11.56 -30.14 -9.72
C MET A 16 -10.60 -30.88 -10.65
N GLN A 17 -10.58 -32.21 -10.64
CA GLN A 17 -9.71 -33.00 -11.51
C GLN A 17 -10.10 -32.87 -12.99
N ASP A 18 -11.40 -32.79 -13.30
CA ASP A 18 -11.90 -32.55 -14.66
C ASP A 18 -11.70 -31.09 -15.12
N HIS A 19 -11.37 -30.19 -14.19
CA HIS A 19 -11.13 -28.76 -14.42
C HIS A 19 -9.63 -28.38 -14.35
N VAL A 20 -8.72 -29.34 -14.47
CA VAL A 20 -7.27 -29.06 -14.55
C VAL A 20 -6.96 -28.30 -15.86
N GLY A 21 -6.27 -27.17 -15.72
CA GLY A 21 -5.97 -26.24 -16.81
C GLY A 21 -6.99 -25.09 -16.97
N ASP A 22 -8.17 -25.17 -16.34
CA ASP A 22 -9.12 -24.06 -16.33
C ASP A 22 -8.64 -22.92 -15.40
N THR A 23 -9.08 -21.70 -15.73
CA THR A 23 -8.75 -20.47 -14.99
C THR A 23 -9.96 -19.97 -14.21
N PHE A 24 -9.77 -19.71 -12.92
CA PHE A 24 -10.80 -19.29 -11.99
C PHE A 24 -10.41 -18.00 -11.27
N THR A 25 -11.43 -17.24 -10.84
CA THR A 25 -11.25 -16.13 -9.90
C THR A 25 -11.31 -16.65 -8.47
N GLY A 26 -10.34 -16.27 -7.65
CA GLY A 26 -10.30 -16.59 -6.23
C GLY A 26 -9.91 -15.41 -5.35
N VAL A 27 -9.99 -15.60 -4.04
CA VAL A 27 -9.57 -14.63 -3.02
C VAL A 27 -8.51 -15.27 -2.15
N ILE A 28 -7.41 -14.57 -1.89
CA ILE A 28 -6.35 -15.05 -1.00
C ILE A 28 -6.91 -15.20 0.42
N SER A 29 -7.05 -16.44 0.90
CA SER A 29 -7.56 -16.75 2.23
C SER A 29 -6.46 -16.80 3.29
N THR A 30 -5.21 -17.12 2.93
CA THR A 30 -4.05 -17.07 3.83
C THR A 30 -2.75 -16.87 3.02
N VAL A 31 -1.78 -16.17 3.60
CA VAL A 31 -0.43 -15.97 3.04
C VAL A 31 0.57 -16.69 3.94
N THR A 32 1.50 -17.44 3.36
CA THR A 32 2.60 -18.08 4.08
C THR A 32 3.94 -17.72 3.42
N ASN A 33 5.06 -18.17 4.01
CA ASN A 33 6.39 -17.99 3.42
C ASN A 33 6.65 -18.90 2.19
N PHE A 34 5.88 -19.98 2.03
CA PHE A 34 6.02 -20.95 0.93
C PHE A 34 4.97 -20.77 -0.18
N GLY A 35 3.94 -19.96 0.04
CA GLY A 35 2.87 -19.78 -0.94
C GLY A 35 1.67 -18.98 -0.45
N LEU A 36 0.58 -19.07 -1.21
CA LEU A 36 -0.69 -18.41 -0.96
C LEU A 36 -1.80 -19.45 -1.01
N PHE A 37 -2.65 -19.49 0.01
CA PHE A 37 -3.92 -20.22 -0.08
C PHE A 37 -4.96 -19.32 -0.73
N VAL A 38 -5.55 -19.81 -1.82
CA VAL A 38 -6.56 -19.08 -2.60
C VAL A 38 -7.85 -19.89 -2.57
N ARG A 39 -8.93 -19.24 -2.14
CA ARG A 39 -10.28 -19.80 -2.18
C ARG A 39 -10.97 -19.36 -3.46
N LEU A 40 -11.39 -20.30 -4.29
CA LEU A 40 -12.13 -20.03 -5.52
C LEU A 40 -13.51 -19.47 -5.19
N ALA A 41 -13.92 -18.40 -5.88
CA ALA A 41 -15.09 -17.61 -5.52
C ALA A 41 -16.40 -18.38 -5.70
N ASP A 42 -16.54 -19.08 -6.82
CA ASP A 42 -17.76 -19.83 -7.16
C ASP A 42 -17.83 -21.17 -6.40
N LEU A 43 -16.73 -21.94 -6.44
CA LEU A 43 -16.71 -23.32 -5.97
C LEU A 43 -16.46 -23.46 -4.45
N HIS A 44 -15.99 -22.42 -3.77
CA HIS A 44 -15.62 -22.44 -2.35
C HIS A 44 -14.53 -23.48 -2.00
N ILE A 45 -13.73 -23.85 -3.00
CA ILE A 45 -12.60 -24.78 -2.91
C ILE A 45 -11.34 -23.98 -2.60
N GLU A 46 -10.45 -24.51 -1.76
CA GLU A 46 -9.16 -23.90 -1.45
C GLU A 46 -8.03 -24.66 -2.15
N GLY A 47 -7.11 -23.93 -2.77
CA GLY A 47 -5.89 -24.48 -3.37
C GLY A 47 -4.67 -23.65 -3.00
N LEU A 48 -3.48 -24.25 -3.19
CA LEU A 48 -2.20 -23.66 -2.86
C LEU A 48 -1.51 -23.13 -4.12
N VAL A 49 -1.22 -21.83 -4.16
CA VAL A 49 -0.25 -21.27 -5.10
C VAL A 49 1.13 -21.30 -4.46
N HIS A 50 2.01 -22.17 -4.93
CA HIS A 50 3.39 -22.24 -4.43
C HIS A 50 4.21 -21.02 -4.87
N ILE A 51 5.17 -20.59 -4.03
CA ILE A 51 6.05 -19.43 -4.28
C ILE A 51 6.76 -19.46 -5.64
N THR A 52 7.10 -20.65 -6.15
CA THR A 52 7.74 -20.81 -7.47
C THR A 52 6.81 -20.52 -8.65
N SER A 53 5.49 -20.58 -8.44
CA SER A 53 4.47 -20.32 -9.47
C SER A 53 4.06 -18.84 -9.55
N LEU A 54 4.40 -18.05 -8.53
CA LEU A 54 4.14 -16.60 -8.48
C LEU A 54 5.07 -15.79 -9.38
N GLY A 55 6.20 -16.37 -9.79
CA GLY A 55 7.19 -15.79 -10.68
C GLY A 55 8.62 -16.03 -10.20
N HIS A 56 9.60 -15.84 -11.08
CA HIS A 56 11.02 -15.89 -10.73
C HIS A 56 11.49 -14.59 -10.05
N ASP A 57 10.94 -14.30 -8.86
CA ASP A 57 11.29 -13.14 -8.05
C ASP A 57 11.65 -13.56 -6.61
N TYR A 58 12.39 -12.71 -5.90
CA TYR A 58 12.66 -12.88 -4.48
C TYR A 58 11.50 -12.31 -3.68
N TYR A 59 10.77 -13.17 -2.98
CA TYR A 59 9.61 -12.78 -2.19
C TYR A 59 9.95 -12.67 -0.70
N HIS A 60 9.63 -11.53 -0.12
CA HIS A 60 9.72 -11.26 1.32
C HIS A 60 8.34 -11.44 1.96
N PHE A 61 8.26 -12.28 2.99
CA PHE A 61 7.07 -12.48 3.80
C PHE A 61 7.10 -11.56 5.03
N ASP A 62 6.04 -10.75 5.19
CA ASP A 62 5.81 -9.90 6.37
C ASP A 62 4.70 -10.53 7.22
N ASP A 63 5.10 -11.20 8.30
CA ASP A 63 4.23 -11.91 9.26
C ASP A 63 3.19 -10.99 9.91
N VAL A 64 3.60 -9.76 10.27
CA VAL A 64 2.72 -8.77 10.92
C VAL A 64 1.60 -8.30 9.99
N ARG A 65 1.86 -8.32 8.68
CA ARG A 65 0.92 -7.84 7.65
C ARG A 65 0.27 -8.97 6.86
N MET A 66 0.66 -10.22 7.12
CA MET A 66 0.27 -11.42 6.37
C MET A 66 0.34 -11.15 4.86
N CYS A 67 1.50 -10.67 4.38
CA CYS A 67 1.68 -10.33 2.98
C CYS A 67 3.03 -10.75 2.40
N LEU A 68 3.01 -11.02 1.10
CA LEU A 68 4.17 -11.44 0.32
C LEU A 68 4.52 -10.33 -0.67
N THR A 69 5.76 -9.82 -0.64
CA THR A 69 6.25 -8.73 -1.50
C THR A 69 7.43 -9.19 -2.35
N GLY A 70 7.30 -9.13 -3.68
CA GLY A 70 8.39 -9.39 -4.62
C GLY A 70 9.37 -8.21 -4.68
N GLU A 71 10.67 -8.51 -4.64
CA GLU A 71 11.75 -7.51 -4.60
C GLU A 71 11.95 -6.80 -5.95
N ASN A 72 11.99 -7.55 -7.06
CA ASN A 72 12.27 -7.00 -8.39
C ASN A 72 11.00 -6.51 -9.08
N THR A 73 9.89 -7.25 -8.94
CA THR A 73 8.60 -6.91 -9.56
C THR A 73 7.84 -5.84 -8.77
N GLY A 74 8.11 -5.70 -7.47
CA GLY A 74 7.29 -4.90 -6.56
C GLY A 74 5.86 -5.44 -6.37
N ALA A 75 5.57 -6.66 -6.88
CA ALA A 75 4.29 -7.32 -6.71
C ALA A 75 4.00 -7.52 -5.21
N LYS A 76 2.75 -7.33 -4.79
CA LYS A 76 2.34 -7.57 -3.40
C LYS A 76 1.02 -8.30 -3.36
N TYR A 77 1.02 -9.39 -2.62
CA TYR A 77 -0.12 -10.28 -2.38
C TYR A 77 -0.46 -10.20 -0.89
N HIS A 78 -1.68 -9.77 -0.58
CA HIS A 78 -2.19 -9.69 0.79
C HIS A 78 -3.42 -10.59 0.93
N ILE A 79 -3.69 -10.98 2.17
CA ILE A 79 -4.96 -11.62 2.52
C ILE A 79 -6.16 -10.76 2.07
N GLY A 80 -7.14 -11.38 1.40
CA GLY A 80 -8.30 -10.71 0.82
C GLY A 80 -8.10 -10.08 -0.57
N ASP A 81 -6.91 -10.10 -1.17
CA ASP A 81 -6.74 -9.72 -2.58
C ASP A 81 -7.48 -10.75 -3.48
N THR A 82 -8.18 -10.25 -4.51
CA THR A 82 -8.83 -11.09 -5.53
C THR A 82 -7.84 -11.34 -6.66
N VAL A 83 -7.59 -12.62 -6.94
CA VAL A 83 -6.60 -13.09 -7.91
C VAL A 83 -7.21 -14.03 -8.95
N GLU A 84 -6.59 -14.06 -10.13
CA GLU A 84 -6.86 -15.01 -11.19
C GLU A 84 -5.83 -16.15 -11.14
N VAL A 85 -6.33 -17.39 -11.05
CA VAL A 85 -5.52 -18.60 -10.82
C VAL A 85 -5.94 -19.71 -11.77
N GLN A 86 -4.97 -20.46 -12.28
CA GLN A 86 -5.19 -21.64 -13.10
C GLN A 86 -5.01 -22.90 -12.25
N VAL A 87 -5.83 -23.93 -12.46
CA VAL A 87 -5.63 -25.23 -11.82
C VAL A 87 -4.44 -25.93 -12.48
N ALA A 88 -3.35 -26.13 -11.73
CA ALA A 88 -2.12 -26.73 -12.27
C ALA A 88 -2.10 -28.25 -12.09
N ALA A 89 -2.49 -28.74 -10.91
CA ALA A 89 -2.64 -30.16 -10.61
C ALA A 89 -3.62 -30.39 -9.46
N VAL A 90 -4.14 -31.62 -9.37
CA VAL A 90 -4.97 -32.08 -8.24
C VAL A 90 -4.41 -33.42 -7.76
N ASN A 91 -4.19 -33.54 -6.46
CA ASN A 91 -3.80 -34.77 -5.79
C ASN A 91 -4.96 -35.24 -4.89
N LEU A 92 -5.68 -36.28 -5.32
CA LEU A 92 -6.80 -36.87 -4.59
C LEU A 92 -6.38 -37.55 -3.27
N ASP A 93 -5.17 -38.11 -3.22
CA ASP A 93 -4.67 -38.87 -2.06
C ASP A 93 -4.40 -37.94 -0.87
N GLU A 94 -3.71 -36.83 -1.15
CA GLU A 94 -3.45 -35.77 -0.15
C GLU A 94 -4.61 -34.76 -0.02
N LYS A 95 -5.65 -34.85 -0.86
CA LYS A 95 -6.73 -33.85 -1.01
C LYS A 95 -6.21 -32.43 -1.23
N LYS A 96 -5.18 -32.28 -2.07
CA LYS A 96 -4.50 -31.01 -2.38
C LYS A 96 -4.77 -30.59 -3.81
N ILE A 97 -4.88 -29.28 -4.01
CA ILE A 97 -5.04 -28.66 -5.32
C ILE A 97 -3.92 -27.63 -5.47
N ASP A 98 -3.04 -27.86 -6.44
CA ASP A 98 -1.97 -26.95 -6.79
C ASP A 98 -2.49 -25.95 -7.82
N LEU A 99 -2.36 -24.67 -7.49
CA LEU A 99 -2.79 -23.56 -8.31
C LEU A 99 -1.58 -22.81 -8.87
N ALA A 100 -1.69 -22.36 -10.11
CA ALA A 100 -0.74 -21.45 -10.74
C ALA A 100 -1.35 -20.05 -10.85
N LEU A 101 -0.49 -19.03 -10.86
CA LEU A 101 -0.92 -17.65 -11.02
C LEU A 101 -1.13 -17.33 -12.51
N ALA A 102 -2.26 -16.76 -12.91
CA ALA A 102 -2.64 -16.58 -14.33
C ALA A 102 -1.89 -15.44 -15.07
N GLY A 103 -0.60 -15.27 -14.83
CA GLY A 103 0.27 -14.33 -15.54
C GLY A 103 0.14 -12.86 -15.12
N ALA A 104 0.53 -11.95 -16.02
CA ALA A 104 0.92 -10.57 -15.69
C ALA A 104 -0.17 -9.67 -15.06
N ASN A 105 -1.46 -10.06 -15.14
CA ASN A 105 -2.60 -9.32 -14.55
C ASN A 105 -3.25 -10.07 -13.37
N ALA A 106 -2.54 -11.01 -12.75
CA ALA A 106 -3.04 -11.89 -11.70
C ALA A 106 -3.83 -11.24 -10.57
N VAL A 107 -3.57 -9.99 -10.18
CA VAL A 107 -4.31 -9.31 -9.09
C VAL A 107 -5.43 -8.46 -9.68
N ILE A 108 -6.59 -9.08 -9.88
CA ILE A 108 -7.80 -8.46 -10.46
C ILE A 108 -8.29 -7.29 -9.59
N LYS A 109 -8.35 -7.50 -8.26
CA LYS A 109 -8.78 -6.47 -7.29
C LYS A 109 -7.95 -6.53 -6.03
N ARG A 110 -7.39 -5.40 -5.64
CA ARG A 110 -6.69 -5.27 -4.36
C ARG A 110 -7.66 -5.00 -3.22
N ALA A 111 -7.45 -5.68 -2.09
CA ALA A 111 -8.06 -5.35 -0.83
C ALA A 111 -7.72 -3.89 -0.48
N LYS A 112 -8.75 -3.06 -0.27
CA LYS A 112 -8.53 -1.70 0.23
C LYS A 112 -8.03 -1.82 1.68
N PRO A 113 -6.91 -1.19 2.05
CA PRO A 113 -6.51 -1.17 3.45
C PRO A 113 -7.64 -0.54 4.26
N GLN A 114 -8.04 -1.19 5.36
CA GLN A 114 -9.00 -0.62 6.32
C GLN A 114 -8.35 0.51 7.12
N THR A 115 -7.94 1.58 6.43
CA THR A 115 -7.76 2.87 7.07
C THR A 115 -9.14 3.26 7.59
N LYS A 116 -9.28 3.38 8.92
CA LYS A 116 -10.51 3.95 9.51
C LYS A 116 -10.70 5.32 8.89
N SER A 117 -11.64 5.44 7.95
CA SER A 117 -11.99 6.69 7.32
C SER A 117 -12.59 7.57 8.40
N LYS A 118 -11.74 8.39 9.05
CA LYS A 118 -12.22 9.53 9.82
C LYS A 118 -13.03 10.37 8.85
N SER A 119 -14.35 10.35 9.06
CA SER A 119 -15.31 11.17 8.35
C SER A 119 -14.76 12.59 8.32
N SER A 120 -14.33 13.04 7.13
CA SER A 120 -13.86 14.41 6.94
C SER A 120 -15.10 15.30 6.92
N ASP A 121 -15.62 15.58 8.11
CA ASP A 121 -16.78 16.43 8.31
C ASP A 121 -16.50 17.79 7.66
N LYS A 122 -17.14 17.99 6.51
CA LYS A 122 -16.75 19.01 5.54
C LYS A 122 -17.32 20.33 6.01
N HIS A 123 -16.56 20.97 6.89
CA HIS A 123 -16.81 22.27 7.51
C HIS A 123 -17.50 23.24 6.54
N LYS A 124 -18.84 23.29 6.61
CA LYS A 124 -19.63 24.33 5.94
C LYS A 124 -19.32 25.64 6.66
N ARG A 125 -18.31 26.38 6.19
CA ARG A 125 -18.15 27.81 6.49
C ARG A 125 -19.33 28.56 5.87
N GLY A 126 -20.46 28.53 6.58
CA GLY A 126 -21.63 29.36 6.31
C GLY A 126 -21.20 30.82 6.36
N LYS A 127 -21.15 31.43 5.18
CA LYS A 127 -20.71 32.80 4.96
C LYS A 127 -21.66 33.74 5.70
N ARG A 128 -21.18 34.42 6.74
CA ARG A 128 -21.91 35.55 7.35
C ARG A 128 -22.09 36.64 6.29
N SER A 129 -23.33 36.84 5.84
CA SER A 129 -23.76 38.02 5.11
C SER A 129 -24.83 38.72 5.93
N ALA A 130 -24.41 39.50 6.93
CA ALA A 130 -25.23 40.58 7.45
C ALA A 130 -25.33 41.64 6.33
N GLY A 131 -26.55 42.15 6.10
CA GLY A 131 -26.86 42.92 4.89
C GLY A 131 -26.41 44.38 4.93
N GLN A 132 -26.45 45.00 3.75
CA GLN A 132 -26.43 46.45 3.58
C GLN A 132 -27.04 46.81 2.22
N SER A 133 -28.11 47.63 2.22
CA SER A 133 -28.68 48.33 1.07
C SER A 133 -29.68 49.37 1.60
N ALA A 134 -29.54 50.65 1.19
CA ALA A 134 -30.31 51.84 1.64
C ALA A 134 -30.14 52.19 3.14
N SER A 135 -30.27 53.42 3.66
CA SER A 135 -30.29 54.80 3.10
C SER A 135 -30.35 55.80 4.30
N GLU A 136 -29.74 57.00 4.37
CA GLU A 136 -28.80 57.69 3.46
C GLU A 136 -27.97 58.79 4.23
N ASP A 137 -27.92 60.04 3.74
CA ASP A 137 -27.32 61.28 4.28
C ASP A 137 -27.11 61.49 5.80
N ALA A 138 -25.89 61.91 6.18
CA ALA A 138 -25.65 63.21 6.85
C ALA A 138 -24.15 63.60 6.90
N LYS A 139 -23.88 64.92 6.82
CA LYS A 139 -22.54 65.55 6.80
C LYS A 139 -21.83 65.52 8.17
N ALA A 140 -20.49 65.47 8.18
CA ALA A 140 -19.65 66.60 8.61
C ALA A 140 -18.13 66.34 8.43
N SER A 141 -17.42 67.40 8.04
CA SER A 141 -15.96 67.48 7.85
C SER A 141 -15.14 67.27 9.13
N PHE A 142 -13.89 66.81 9.03
CA PHE A 142 -12.71 67.64 9.34
C PHE A 142 -11.40 67.04 8.77
N ASP A 143 -10.31 67.77 8.97
CA ASP A 143 -9.14 67.85 8.07
C ASP A 143 -7.90 67.00 8.47
N GLU A 144 -6.91 67.06 7.58
CA GLU A 144 -5.46 67.03 7.84
C GLU A 144 -4.68 65.68 7.81
N LYS A 145 -3.35 65.84 7.78
CA LYS A 145 -2.38 65.20 6.89
C LYS A 145 -1.08 64.97 7.68
N ALA A 146 -0.58 63.74 7.81
CA ALA A 146 0.85 63.48 8.06
C ALA A 146 1.25 61.99 8.05
N GLN A 147 2.43 61.71 7.49
CA GLN A 147 3.39 60.69 7.97
C GLN A 147 4.59 61.46 8.60
N PRO A 148 5.69 60.85 9.13
CA PRO A 148 5.98 59.45 9.47
C PRO A 148 6.64 59.27 10.89
N ALA A 149 7.24 58.09 11.14
CA ALA A 149 8.56 57.87 11.79
C ALA A 149 8.69 57.19 13.19
N LYS A 150 9.55 56.14 13.18
CA LYS A 150 10.61 55.75 14.16
C LYS A 150 10.30 55.22 15.59
N LYS A 151 10.77 53.97 15.79
CA LYS A 151 11.41 53.34 16.98
C LYS A 151 12.27 54.30 17.85
N PRO A 152 12.61 54.03 19.14
CA PRO A 152 13.10 52.71 19.62
C PRO A 152 12.92 52.32 21.12
N ALA A 153 13.54 51.16 21.47
CA ALA A 153 14.30 50.87 22.72
C ALA A 153 13.57 50.31 23.97
N LYS A 154 14.20 49.56 24.91
CA LYS A 154 15.43 48.69 24.90
C LYS A 154 15.66 48.07 26.32
N ALA A 155 15.83 46.74 26.42
CA ALA A 155 16.57 46.00 27.46
C ALA A 155 16.60 44.50 27.02
N GLY A 156 17.65 43.68 27.15
CA GLY A 156 18.85 43.68 27.99
C GLY A 156 18.77 42.47 28.94
N ASP A 157 19.72 41.53 29.03
CA ASP A 157 21.11 41.49 28.55
C ASP A 157 21.65 40.03 28.40
N LYS A 158 22.69 39.84 27.55
CA LYS A 158 23.77 38.80 27.46
C LYS A 158 23.58 37.37 28.09
N THR A 159 24.09 36.29 27.48
CA THR A 159 25.55 36.05 27.31
C THR A 159 25.99 35.12 26.16
N THR A 160 27.09 35.52 25.50
CA THR A 160 28.20 34.75 24.87
C THR A 160 27.95 33.31 24.34
N THR A 161 28.31 32.97 23.10
CA THR A 161 29.72 32.91 22.62
C THR A 161 29.87 33.06 21.08
N LYS A 162 31.10 33.30 20.60
CA LYS A 162 31.43 33.65 19.20
C LYS A 162 31.79 32.44 18.33
N ALA A 163 31.31 32.46 17.07
CA ALA A 163 32.01 32.25 15.77
C ALA A 163 33.08 31.13 15.60
N LYS A 164 33.38 30.56 14.42
CA LYS A 164 33.36 31.15 13.05
C LYS A 164 33.60 30.07 11.95
N LYS A 165 32.82 30.13 10.85
CA LYS A 165 33.19 29.84 9.43
C LYS A 165 33.97 28.57 8.99
N ARG A 166 33.29 27.83 8.08
CA ARG A 166 33.64 27.57 6.63
C ARG A 166 34.35 26.27 6.15
N LYS A 167 33.67 25.69 5.14
CA LYS A 167 34.12 25.23 3.79
C LYS A 167 34.58 23.77 3.55
N ALA A 168 33.71 23.07 2.81
CA ALA A 168 33.93 22.55 1.44
C ALA A 168 34.55 21.14 1.17
N ARG A 169 33.69 20.28 0.59
CA ARG A 169 33.90 19.28 -0.51
C ARG A 169 35.23 18.50 -0.58
N LYS A 170 35.09 17.16 -0.67
CA LYS A 170 35.40 16.44 -1.93
C LYS A 170 34.70 15.08 -2.03
N LYS A 171 34.10 14.80 -3.20
CA LYS A 171 33.81 13.42 -3.65
C LYS A 171 35.14 12.74 -4.03
N ARG A 172 35.25 11.42 -3.86
CA ARG A 172 36.30 10.60 -4.50
C ARG A 172 35.66 9.73 -5.60
N PRO A 173 36.21 9.70 -6.83
CA PRO A 173 35.72 8.84 -7.91
C PRO A 173 36.31 7.44 -7.82
N GLY A 174 35.65 6.45 -8.43
CA GLY A 174 36.27 5.16 -8.75
C GLY A 174 36.96 5.19 -10.12
N LYS A 175 38.03 4.40 -10.28
CA LYS A 175 38.51 3.83 -11.56
C LYS A 175 39.65 2.82 -11.34
N ASN A 176 39.72 1.85 -12.23
CA ASN A 176 40.57 0.66 -12.23
C ASN A 176 42.09 0.90 -12.05
N ALA A 177 42.74 -0.01 -11.31
CA ALA A 177 44.11 -0.48 -11.52
C ALA A 177 44.05 -2.02 -11.44
N ARG A 178 44.32 -2.83 -12.49
CA ARG A 178 45.52 -3.05 -13.33
C ARG A 178 46.58 -3.98 -12.71
N LYS A 179 46.81 -5.11 -13.41
CA LYS A 179 47.86 -6.16 -13.27
C LYS A 179 47.76 -7.02 -11.99
N ALA A 180 47.84 -8.37 -12.02
CA ALA A 180 48.64 -9.37 -12.78
C ALA A 180 50.01 -9.69 -12.15
N VAL A 181 50.49 -10.93 -12.36
CA VAL A 181 51.55 -11.67 -11.61
C VAL A 181 50.98 -12.32 -10.33
N ASP A 182 51.15 -13.63 -10.05
CA ASP A 182 51.80 -14.75 -10.77
C ASP A 182 50.81 -15.91 -10.89
#